data_AF-A0A485LEN7-F1
#
_entry.id   AF-A0A485LEN7-F1
#
_cell.length_a   1.000
_cell.length_b   1.000
_cell.length_c   1.000
_cell.angle_alpha   90.00
_cell.angle_beta   90.00
_cell.angle_gamma   90.00
#
_symmetry.space_group_name_H-M   'P 1'
#
loop_
_entity.id
_entity.type
_entity.pdbx_description
1 polymer ?
#
loop_
_entity_poly.entity_id
_entity_poly.type
_entity_poly.pdbx_seq_one_letter_code
_entity_poly.pdbx_strand_id
1 'polypeptide(L)'
;MRQTSLRYNTVRRHHPAFLHFALFDLPLMHPFTLVLASLVATSSAIGYCSRCTGGLLSNTEYYDFLGPYIPSDPQAFKRGRDLYDPWTHGKRYHVAMQDDGNLVLYDCVAKGPIWAVKPHVPWVYCMSAPRSSETLVMQGDGNLVIALWDGLPIWNSNSSKRGVGPYCATISLSGKLVILDSACTRIWSHDGSTAPPGVVANSTYEP
;
A
#
# COMPACT_ATOMS: atom_id res chain seq x y z
N MET A 1 52.97 -3.87 44.18
CA MET A 1 54.03 -2.87 43.94
C MET A 1 53.38 -1.49 43.84
N ARG A 2 53.79 -0.57 44.73
CA ARG A 2 53.80 0.93 44.72
C ARG A 2 52.61 1.66 44.06
N GLN A 3 51.81 2.46 44.78
CA GLN A 3 51.98 3.91 45.08
C GLN A 3 52.26 4.74 43.81
N THR A 4 51.62 5.88 43.49
CA THR A 4 51.31 7.04 44.34
C THR A 4 50.45 8.07 43.56
N SER A 5 49.64 8.83 44.31
CA SER A 5 48.98 10.10 43.98
C SER A 5 49.95 11.21 43.54
N LEU A 6 49.48 12.25 42.82
CA LEU A 6 49.62 13.66 43.21
C LEU A 6 48.78 14.63 42.34
N ARG A 7 48.15 15.58 43.03
CA ARG A 7 47.33 16.72 42.54
C ARG A 7 48.17 18.02 42.47
N TYR A 8 47.51 19.09 41.99
CA TYR A 8 47.73 20.54 42.26
C TYR A 8 48.74 21.25 41.31
N ASN A 9 48.60 22.52 40.88
CA ASN A 9 47.96 23.77 41.38
C ASN A 9 47.75 24.75 40.18
N THR A 10 46.59 25.38 40.00
CA THR A 10 46.20 26.79 40.32
C THR A 10 47.04 27.99 39.79
N VAL A 11 46.35 28.78 38.93
CA VAL A 11 46.10 30.24 38.98
C VAL A 11 47.28 31.23 38.77
N ARG A 12 47.11 32.13 37.78
CA ARG A 12 47.22 33.60 38.01
C ARG A 12 46.50 34.44 36.94
N ARG A 13 45.70 35.40 37.42
CA ARG A 13 45.02 36.49 36.69
C ARG A 13 46.01 37.64 36.39
N HIS A 14 45.77 38.44 35.35
CA HIS A 14 45.73 39.91 35.42
C HIS A 14 45.12 40.55 34.15
N HIS A 15 44.18 41.48 34.35
CA HIS A 15 43.59 42.46 33.41
C HIS A 15 44.60 43.62 33.12
N PRO A 16 44.19 44.76 32.49
CA PRO A 16 43.60 45.01 31.16
C PRO A 16 44.42 46.10 30.39
N ALA A 17 44.08 46.39 29.12
CA ALA A 17 44.43 47.69 28.53
C ALA A 17 43.40 48.12 27.46
N PHE A 18 43.11 49.42 27.48
CA PHE A 18 42.01 50.12 26.81
C PHE A 18 42.36 50.67 25.41
N LEU A 19 41.29 50.85 24.62
CA LEU A 19 41.00 51.90 23.61
C LEU A 19 41.93 52.09 22.39
N HIS A 20 41.34 51.93 21.19
CA HIS A 20 41.23 53.01 20.19
C HIS A 20 40.07 52.75 19.22
N PHE A 21 39.16 53.72 19.10
CA PHE A 21 38.14 53.77 18.05
C PHE A 21 38.79 54.24 16.75
N ALA A 22 38.54 53.52 15.65
CA ALA A 22 38.69 54.03 14.30
C ALA A 22 37.44 53.64 13.51
N LEU A 23 36.66 54.65 13.12
CA LEU A 23 35.59 54.58 12.12
C LEU A 23 36.24 54.43 10.74
N PHE A 24 35.97 53.36 10.00
CA PHE A 24 36.11 53.35 8.53
C PHE A 24 35.17 52.31 7.90
N ASP A 25 34.21 52.85 7.13
CA ASP A 25 33.55 52.37 5.91
C ASP A 25 33.01 50.94 5.80
N LEU A 26 31.68 50.86 5.69
CA LEU A 26 30.88 49.71 5.24
C LEU A 26 31.06 49.47 3.73
N PRO A 27 31.48 48.27 3.27
CA PRO A 27 31.22 47.87 1.90
C PRO A 27 29.89 47.12 1.81
N LEU A 28 29.06 47.61 0.90
CA LEU A 28 27.81 47.06 0.37
C LEU A 28 27.74 45.52 0.39
N MET A 29 26.80 44.96 1.16
CA MET A 29 26.45 43.54 1.10
C MET A 29 25.86 43.22 -0.27
N HIS A 30 26.48 42.27 -0.97
CA HIS A 30 25.91 41.61 -2.14
C HIS A 30 24.65 40.84 -1.72
N PRO A 31 23.64 40.69 -2.60
CA PRO A 31 22.47 39.89 -2.27
C PRO A 31 22.92 38.43 -2.12
N PHE A 32 22.76 37.89 -0.92
CA PHE A 32 22.84 36.45 -0.68
C PHE A 32 21.79 35.79 -1.58
N THR A 33 22.24 35.15 -2.66
CA THR A 33 21.41 34.22 -3.42
C THR A 33 21.19 33.00 -2.54
N LEU A 34 20.00 32.94 -1.94
CA LEU A 34 19.56 31.77 -1.20
C LEU A 34 19.25 30.69 -2.23
N VAL A 35 20.22 29.81 -2.50
CA VAL A 35 19.96 28.59 -3.28
C VAL A 35 19.10 27.70 -2.39
N LEU A 36 17.79 27.76 -2.59
CA LEU A 36 16.87 26.73 -2.13
C LEU A 36 17.24 25.44 -2.86
N ALA A 37 18.09 24.63 -2.24
CA ALA A 37 18.21 23.23 -2.60
C ALA A 37 16.87 22.59 -2.21
N SER A 38 15.93 22.58 -3.16
CA SER A 38 14.76 21.72 -3.08
C SER A 38 15.27 20.30 -3.04
N LEU A 39 15.31 19.72 -1.84
CA LEU A 39 15.48 18.29 -1.66
C LEU A 39 14.23 17.64 -2.27
N VAL A 40 14.27 17.34 -3.57
CA VAL A 40 13.31 16.40 -4.15
C VAL A 40 13.71 15.06 -3.55
N ALA A 41 13.10 14.72 -2.43
CA ALA A 41 13.07 13.35 -1.96
C ALA A 41 12.31 12.57 -3.04
N THR A 42 13.04 12.02 -4.02
CA THR A 42 12.50 10.93 -4.82
C THR A 42 12.47 9.73 -3.89
N SER A 43 11.45 9.66 -3.03
CA SER A 43 11.10 8.37 -2.48
C SER A 43 10.66 7.55 -3.68
N SER A 44 11.43 6.52 -4.00
CA SER A 44 10.89 5.38 -4.74
C SER A 44 9.93 4.65 -3.80
N ALA A 45 8.91 5.34 -3.29
CA ALA A 45 7.71 4.68 -2.81
C ALA A 45 7.10 4.08 -4.08
N ILE A 46 7.01 2.75 -4.14
CA ILE A 46 6.29 2.05 -5.22
C ILE A 46 4.94 2.77 -5.35
N GLY A 47 4.74 3.45 -6.49
CA GLY A 47 3.76 4.53 -6.63
C GLY A 47 2.34 4.02 -6.83
N TYR A 48 1.80 3.27 -5.87
CA TYR A 48 0.39 2.92 -5.87
C TYR A 48 -0.45 4.21 -5.80
N CYS A 49 -1.62 4.16 -6.42
CA CYS A 49 -2.62 5.18 -6.23
C CYS A 49 -2.84 5.43 -4.72
N SER A 50 -2.97 6.70 -4.33
CA SER A 50 -3.23 7.10 -2.93
C SER A 50 -4.51 6.49 -2.34
N ARG A 51 -5.41 6.02 -3.21
CA ARG A 51 -6.68 5.35 -2.88
C ARG A 51 -6.54 3.84 -2.68
N CYS A 52 -5.35 3.28 -2.83
CA CYS A 52 -5.06 1.86 -2.59
C CYS A 52 -4.87 1.50 -1.10
N THR A 53 -5.01 2.46 -0.18
CA THR A 53 -4.85 2.20 1.27
C THR A 53 -5.78 1.08 1.71
N GLY A 54 -5.24 0.03 2.33
CA GLY A 54 -6.02 -1.14 2.75
C GLY A 54 -6.54 -2.00 1.60
N GLY A 55 -6.13 -1.75 0.35
CA GLY A 55 -6.41 -2.59 -0.80
C GLY A 55 -5.60 -3.88 -0.84
N LEU A 56 -5.75 -4.59 -1.95
CA LEU A 56 -4.91 -5.69 -2.40
C LEU A 56 -3.92 -5.16 -3.44
N LEU A 57 -2.62 -5.24 -3.18
CA LEU A 57 -1.60 -4.52 -3.94
C LEU A 57 -0.79 -5.46 -4.88
N SER A 58 -0.62 -5.06 -6.15
CA SER A 58 0.21 -5.80 -7.10
C SER A 58 1.70 -5.65 -6.83
N ASN A 59 2.54 -6.64 -7.10
CA ASN A 59 4.01 -6.53 -6.90
C ASN A 59 4.41 -6.27 -5.44
N THR A 60 3.57 -6.67 -4.48
CA THR A 60 3.99 -6.78 -3.08
C THR A 60 4.73 -8.10 -2.86
N GLU A 61 5.55 -8.17 -1.80
CA GLU A 61 6.23 -9.40 -1.40
C GLU A 61 5.21 -10.51 -1.16
N TYR A 62 5.07 -11.43 -2.13
CA TYR A 62 4.52 -12.80 -2.15
C TYR A 62 3.24 -13.16 -1.35
N TYR A 63 2.63 -12.27 -0.57
CA TYR A 63 1.65 -12.62 0.47
C TYR A 63 0.49 -11.62 0.66
N ASP A 64 0.25 -10.69 -0.27
CA ASP A 64 -0.99 -9.91 -0.23
C ASP A 64 -2.05 -10.65 -1.05
N PHE A 65 -2.93 -11.39 -0.36
CA PHE A 65 -4.03 -12.15 -0.95
C PHE A 65 -5.24 -12.25 -0.01
N LEU A 66 -6.43 -12.51 -0.56
CA LEU A 66 -7.59 -12.98 0.20
C LEU A 66 -7.63 -14.50 0.11
N GLY A 67 -7.77 -15.19 1.23
CA GLY A 67 -7.81 -16.66 1.23
C GLY A 67 -7.51 -17.25 2.60
N PRO A 68 -7.65 -18.58 2.72
CA PRO A 68 -7.45 -19.28 3.98
C PRO A 68 -5.99 -19.24 4.43
N TYR A 69 -5.79 -19.27 5.75
CA TYR A 69 -4.47 -19.34 6.36
C TYR A 69 -3.72 -20.60 5.91
N ILE A 70 -2.50 -20.44 5.37
CA ILE A 70 -1.65 -21.55 4.92
C ILE A 70 -0.70 -21.95 6.06
N PRO A 71 -0.88 -23.10 6.72
CA PRO A 71 -0.15 -23.44 7.95
C PRO A 71 1.34 -23.76 7.77
N SER A 72 1.79 -24.04 6.55
CA SER A 72 3.19 -24.42 6.24
C SER A 72 4.15 -23.23 6.27
N ASP A 73 3.66 -22.01 6.50
CA ASP A 73 4.49 -20.81 6.60
C ASP A 73 4.32 -20.14 8.00
N PRO A 74 5.36 -20.14 8.84
CA PRO A 74 5.36 -19.49 10.16
C PRO A 74 5.13 -17.97 10.11
N GLN A 75 5.23 -17.33 8.94
CA GLN A 75 4.90 -15.93 8.69
C GLN A 75 3.49 -15.73 8.10
N ALA A 76 2.79 -16.81 7.69
CA ALA A 76 1.42 -16.72 7.16
C ALA A 76 0.40 -16.18 8.17
N PHE A 77 0.78 -16.07 9.46
CA PHE A 77 -0.08 -15.50 10.49
C PHE A 77 -0.35 -14.00 10.27
N LYS A 78 0.30 -13.40 9.26
CA LYS A 78 0.06 -12.01 8.87
C LYS A 78 -1.00 -11.80 7.79
N ARG A 79 -1.28 -12.71 6.85
CA ARG A 79 -2.15 -12.38 5.69
C ARG A 79 -2.82 -13.60 5.05
N GLY A 80 -3.98 -13.94 5.58
CA GLY A 80 -5.19 -14.28 4.83
C GLY A 80 -6.26 -13.37 5.43
N ARG A 81 -6.85 -12.48 4.64
CA ARG A 81 -7.73 -11.42 5.14
C ARG A 81 -8.87 -11.17 4.18
N ASP A 82 -9.93 -10.58 4.68
CA ASP A 82 -10.91 -9.92 3.83
C ASP A 82 -10.34 -8.58 3.33
N LEU A 83 -10.86 -8.16 2.19
CA LEU A 83 -10.72 -6.80 1.71
C LEU A 83 -11.87 -5.98 2.29
N TYR A 84 -11.58 -4.93 3.02
CA TYR A 84 -12.58 -4.04 3.62
C TYR A 84 -12.61 -2.72 2.87
N ASP A 85 -13.78 -2.08 2.79
CA ASP A 85 -13.84 -0.73 2.24
C ASP A 85 -12.98 0.22 3.10
N PRO A 86 -12.08 1.00 2.48
CA PRO A 86 -11.07 1.74 3.23
C PRO A 86 -11.65 2.95 3.98
N TRP A 87 -12.82 3.44 3.57
CA TRP A 87 -13.42 4.63 4.16
C TRP A 87 -14.13 4.32 5.47
N THR A 88 -14.96 3.29 5.49
CA THR A 88 -15.71 2.88 6.68
C THR A 88 -15.03 1.78 7.46
N HIS A 89 -13.87 1.30 6.99
CA HIS A 89 -13.08 0.24 7.60
C HIS A 89 -13.90 -1.04 7.75
N GLY A 90 -14.63 -1.43 6.70
CA GLY A 90 -15.43 -2.66 6.66
C GLY A 90 -16.81 -2.57 7.29
N LYS A 91 -17.20 -1.40 7.81
CA LYS A 91 -18.54 -1.20 8.39
C LYS A 91 -19.66 -1.22 7.34
N ARG A 92 -19.34 -0.99 6.07
CA ARG A 92 -20.29 -1.05 4.95
C ARG A 92 -20.06 -2.22 4.03
N TYR A 93 -18.85 -2.38 3.51
CA TYR A 93 -18.60 -3.39 2.49
C TYR A 93 -17.33 -4.17 2.79
N HIS A 94 -17.35 -5.46 2.46
CA HIS A 94 -16.16 -6.29 2.46
C HIS A 94 -16.24 -7.37 1.39
N VAL A 95 -15.08 -7.79 0.91
CA VAL A 95 -14.91 -8.94 0.02
C VAL A 95 -14.17 -10.02 0.79
N ALA A 96 -14.74 -11.22 0.80
CA ALA A 96 -14.17 -12.40 1.42
C ALA A 96 -13.98 -13.52 0.38
N MET A 97 -12.85 -14.21 0.47
CA MET A 97 -12.70 -15.52 -0.16
C MET A 97 -13.19 -16.56 0.84
N GLN A 98 -14.32 -17.20 0.54
CA GLN A 98 -14.95 -18.18 1.43
C GLN A 98 -14.26 -19.54 1.33
N ASP A 99 -14.39 -20.37 2.38
CA ASP A 99 -13.82 -21.72 2.46
C ASP A 99 -14.33 -22.68 1.38
N ASP A 100 -15.46 -22.35 0.74
CA ASP A 100 -16.06 -23.14 -0.34
C ASP A 100 -15.60 -22.68 -1.75
N GLY A 101 -14.59 -21.82 -1.82
CA GLY A 101 -13.98 -21.28 -3.05
C GLY A 101 -14.78 -20.15 -3.69
N ASN A 102 -15.80 -19.63 -3.02
CA ASN A 102 -16.60 -18.52 -3.51
C ASN A 102 -15.99 -17.18 -3.09
N LEU A 103 -15.76 -16.28 -4.05
CA LEU A 103 -15.38 -14.90 -3.77
C LEU A 103 -16.65 -14.06 -3.67
N VAL A 104 -16.92 -13.46 -2.51
CA VAL A 104 -18.18 -12.77 -2.24
C VAL A 104 -17.93 -11.34 -1.78
N LEU A 105 -18.64 -10.40 -2.39
CA LEU A 105 -18.76 -9.01 -1.94
C LEU A 105 -20.06 -8.86 -1.14
N TYR A 106 -19.94 -8.36 0.08
CA TYR A 106 -21.04 -8.16 1.02
C TYR A 106 -21.35 -6.70 1.25
N ASP A 107 -22.64 -6.41 1.48
CA ASP A 107 -23.11 -5.20 2.14
C ASP A 107 -23.47 -5.55 3.60
N CYS A 108 -22.66 -5.06 4.54
CA CYS A 108 -22.81 -5.25 5.98
C CYS A 108 -24.03 -4.51 6.56
N VAL A 109 -24.48 -3.44 5.91
CA VAL A 109 -25.64 -2.65 6.34
C VAL A 109 -26.93 -3.32 5.90
N ALA A 110 -26.99 -3.73 4.63
CA ALA A 110 -28.11 -4.50 4.07
C ALA A 110 -28.11 -5.97 4.54
N LYS A 111 -27.01 -6.44 5.14
CA LYS A 111 -26.79 -7.80 5.66
C LYS A 111 -26.92 -8.90 4.60
N GLY A 112 -26.24 -8.74 3.46
CA GLY A 112 -26.29 -9.74 2.40
C GLY A 112 -25.19 -9.65 1.35
N PRO A 113 -25.03 -10.70 0.54
CA PRO A 113 -24.12 -10.68 -0.62
C PRO A 113 -24.71 -9.79 -1.71
N ILE A 114 -23.89 -8.94 -2.31
CA ILE A 114 -24.27 -8.10 -3.46
C ILE A 114 -23.67 -8.62 -4.77
N TRP A 115 -22.55 -9.33 -4.71
CA TRP A 115 -21.95 -10.00 -5.86
C TRP A 115 -21.14 -11.20 -5.41
N ALA A 116 -21.06 -12.24 -6.24
CA ALA A 116 -20.24 -13.40 -5.98
C ALA A 116 -19.73 -14.03 -7.28
N VAL A 117 -18.56 -14.67 -7.20
CA VAL A 117 -18.07 -15.56 -8.24
C VAL A 117 -17.56 -16.85 -7.62
N LYS A 118 -18.05 -17.97 -8.14
CA LYS A 118 -17.60 -19.31 -7.78
C LYS A 118 -16.91 -19.95 -8.99
N PRO A 119 -15.57 -19.90 -9.07
CA PRO A 119 -14.83 -20.47 -10.18
C PRO A 119 -15.07 -21.97 -10.31
N HIS A 120 -15.06 -22.46 -11.55
CA HIS A 120 -15.03 -23.90 -11.78
C HIS A 120 -13.63 -24.42 -11.43
N VAL A 121 -13.56 -25.38 -10.50
CA VAL A 121 -12.31 -26.08 -10.17
C VAL A 121 -12.25 -27.35 -11.02
N PRO A 122 -11.26 -27.51 -11.93
CA PRO A 122 -11.09 -28.72 -12.69
C PRO A 122 -10.80 -29.92 -11.76
N TRP A 123 -11.38 -31.08 -12.07
CA TRP A 123 -10.99 -32.32 -11.40
C TRP A 123 -9.59 -32.74 -11.85
N VAL A 124 -8.64 -32.83 -10.92
CA VAL A 124 -7.31 -33.39 -11.17
C VAL A 124 -7.07 -34.56 -10.22
N TYR A 125 -6.70 -35.73 -10.77
CA TYR A 125 -6.61 -37.00 -10.05
C TYR A 125 -5.63 -36.97 -8.84
N CYS A 126 -4.64 -36.08 -8.83
CA CYS A 126 -3.69 -35.90 -7.74
C CYS A 126 -4.12 -34.88 -6.66
N MET A 127 -5.26 -34.20 -6.81
CA MET A 127 -5.77 -33.26 -5.81
C MET A 127 -6.52 -34.00 -4.69
N SER A 128 -5.77 -34.61 -3.78
CA SER A 128 -6.31 -35.20 -2.55
C SER A 128 -6.47 -34.19 -1.39
N ALA A 129 -6.15 -32.91 -1.63
CA ALA A 129 -6.24 -31.85 -0.63
C ALA A 129 -7.65 -31.22 -0.61
N PRO A 130 -8.15 -30.79 0.56
CA PRO A 130 -9.45 -30.12 0.69
C PRO A 130 -9.54 -28.87 -0.20
N ARG A 131 -10.74 -28.64 -0.76
CA ARG A 131 -11.13 -27.59 -1.72
C ARG A 131 -11.14 -26.17 -1.11
N SER A 132 -10.20 -25.86 -0.23
CA SER A 132 -10.20 -24.68 0.63
C SER A 132 -8.86 -23.98 0.56
N SER A 133 -8.38 -23.67 -0.64
CA SER A 133 -7.06 -23.04 -0.81
C SER A 133 -6.99 -22.10 -2.01
N GLU A 134 -8.16 -21.65 -2.45
CA GLU A 134 -8.32 -20.59 -3.42
C GLU A 134 -7.87 -19.28 -2.80
N THR A 135 -7.06 -18.53 -3.53
CA THR A 135 -6.58 -17.20 -3.12
C THR A 135 -6.88 -16.18 -4.20
N LEU A 136 -7.32 -14.98 -3.80
CA LEU A 136 -7.46 -13.83 -4.68
C LEU A 136 -6.18 -13.00 -4.63
N VAL A 137 -5.55 -12.77 -5.78
CA VAL A 137 -4.27 -12.06 -5.90
C VAL A 137 -4.37 -10.95 -6.95
N MET A 138 -3.87 -9.75 -6.61
CA MET A 138 -3.66 -8.69 -7.58
C MET A 138 -2.28 -8.89 -8.22
N GLN A 139 -2.24 -9.28 -9.50
CA GLN A 139 -1.00 -9.59 -10.21
C GLN A 139 -0.30 -8.32 -10.73
N GLY A 140 1.01 -8.44 -10.96
CA GLY A 140 1.87 -7.34 -11.43
C GLY A 140 1.54 -6.79 -12.81
N ASP A 141 0.81 -7.55 -13.62
CA ASP A 141 0.37 -7.18 -14.97
C ASP A 141 -1.00 -6.45 -14.98
N GLY A 142 -1.60 -6.24 -13.81
CA GLY A 142 -2.91 -5.60 -13.68
C GLY A 142 -4.09 -6.57 -13.72
N ASN A 143 -3.87 -7.88 -13.71
CA ASN A 143 -4.93 -8.88 -13.61
C ASN A 143 -5.26 -9.23 -12.15
N LEU A 144 -6.54 -9.31 -11.82
CA LEU A 144 -7.01 -9.84 -10.53
C LEU A 144 -7.39 -11.31 -10.75
N VAL A 145 -6.77 -12.21 -10.00
CA VAL A 145 -6.83 -13.65 -10.26
C VAL A 145 -7.27 -14.41 -9.02
N ILE A 146 -8.17 -15.37 -9.20
CA ILE A 146 -8.37 -16.44 -8.23
C ILE A 146 -7.53 -17.63 -8.66
N ALA A 147 -6.63 -18.08 -7.79
CA ALA A 147 -5.73 -19.20 -8.04
C ALA A 147 -5.86 -20.28 -6.97
N LEU A 148 -5.60 -21.53 -7.35
CA LEU A 148 -5.42 -22.64 -6.42
C LEU A 148 -4.08 -22.51 -5.66
N TRP A 149 -3.89 -23.36 -4.64
CA TRP A 149 -2.67 -23.42 -3.82
C TRP A 149 -1.36 -23.62 -4.59
N ASP A 150 -1.41 -24.26 -5.76
CA ASP A 150 -0.26 -24.49 -6.64
C ASP A 150 -0.04 -23.33 -7.63
N GLY A 151 -0.85 -22.27 -7.53
CA GLY A 151 -0.81 -21.10 -8.39
C GLY A 151 -1.62 -21.23 -9.68
N LEU A 152 -2.34 -22.34 -9.91
CA LEU A 152 -3.17 -22.50 -11.12
C LEU A 152 -4.32 -21.47 -11.11
N PRO A 153 -4.39 -20.54 -12.09
CA PRO A 153 -5.49 -19.60 -12.18
C PRO A 153 -6.79 -20.30 -12.62
N ILE A 154 -7.86 -20.11 -11.85
CA ILE A 154 -9.19 -20.69 -12.12
C ILE A 154 -10.26 -19.64 -12.44
N TRP A 155 -9.98 -18.37 -12.14
CA TRP A 155 -10.77 -17.22 -12.60
C TRP A 155 -9.88 -15.98 -12.71
N ASN A 156 -10.24 -15.04 -13.58
CA ASN A 156 -9.58 -13.73 -13.65
C ASN A 156 -10.49 -12.60 -14.15
N SER A 157 -10.12 -11.36 -13.84
CA SER A 157 -10.83 -10.14 -14.24
C SER A 157 -10.66 -9.75 -15.72
N ASN A 158 -9.76 -10.42 -16.46
CA ASN A 158 -9.36 -10.06 -17.83
C ASN A 158 -8.86 -8.61 -17.96
N SER A 159 -8.19 -8.09 -16.93
CA SER A 159 -7.71 -6.70 -16.86
C SER A 159 -6.20 -6.54 -17.09
N SER A 160 -5.50 -7.63 -17.42
CA SER A 160 -4.07 -7.62 -17.75
C SER A 160 -3.75 -6.57 -18.82
N LYS A 161 -2.63 -5.86 -18.63
CA LYS A 161 -2.07 -4.86 -19.55
C LYS A 161 -3.01 -3.67 -19.84
N ARG A 162 -3.95 -3.37 -18.94
CA ARG A 162 -4.76 -2.14 -18.96
C ARG A 162 -4.20 -1.14 -17.94
N GLY A 163 -4.08 0.14 -18.32
CA GLY A 163 -3.49 1.18 -17.47
C GLY A 163 -2.00 0.96 -17.18
N VAL A 164 -1.47 1.67 -16.18
CA VAL A 164 -0.05 1.63 -15.81
C VAL A 164 0.13 1.17 -14.36
N GLY A 165 0.97 0.15 -14.15
CA GLY A 165 1.26 -0.36 -12.81
C GLY A 165 2.11 0.61 -11.96
N PRO A 166 2.19 0.41 -10.64
CA PRO A 166 1.57 -0.70 -9.90
C PRO A 166 0.05 -0.54 -9.75
N TYR A 167 -0.63 -1.67 -9.57
CA TYR A 167 -2.08 -1.79 -9.50
C TYR A 167 -2.57 -2.13 -8.10
N CYS A 168 -3.83 -1.86 -7.82
CA CYS A 168 -4.48 -2.39 -6.62
C CYS A 168 -5.95 -2.75 -6.87
N ALA A 169 -6.44 -3.76 -6.16
CA ALA A 169 -7.88 -3.99 -6.02
C ALA A 169 -8.39 -3.38 -4.70
N THR A 170 -9.52 -2.69 -4.75
CA THR A 170 -10.14 -2.03 -3.59
C THR A 170 -11.67 -2.02 -3.73
N ILE A 171 -12.38 -1.60 -2.67
CA ILE A 171 -13.85 -1.50 -2.67
C ILE A 171 -14.28 -0.04 -2.69
N SER A 172 -15.27 0.24 -3.53
CA SER A 172 -15.88 1.55 -3.63
C SER A 172 -16.87 1.88 -2.50
N LEU A 173 -17.07 3.16 -2.19
CA LEU A 173 -18.18 3.75 -1.44
C LEU A 173 -19.53 3.42 -2.07
N SER A 174 -19.53 3.19 -3.39
CA SER A 174 -20.69 2.69 -4.13
C SER A 174 -20.84 1.16 -4.05
N GLY A 175 -20.03 0.47 -3.25
CA GLY A 175 -20.12 -0.98 -3.04
C GLY A 175 -19.66 -1.80 -4.24
N LYS A 176 -18.57 -1.41 -4.88
CA LYS A 176 -18.01 -2.07 -6.06
C LYS A 176 -16.58 -2.52 -5.81
N LEU A 177 -16.28 -3.78 -6.12
CA LEU A 177 -14.91 -4.22 -6.27
C LEU A 177 -14.34 -3.65 -7.58
N VAL A 178 -13.24 -2.90 -7.46
CA VAL A 178 -12.60 -2.17 -8.57
C VAL A 178 -11.09 -2.43 -8.59
N ILE A 179 -10.48 -2.23 -9.76
CA ILE A 179 -9.01 -2.20 -9.91
C ILE A 179 -8.58 -0.81 -10.35
N LEU A 180 -7.61 -0.25 -9.63
CA LEU A 180 -6.99 1.04 -9.93
C LEU A 180 -5.55 0.84 -10.41
N ASP A 181 -5.13 1.70 -11.32
CA ASP A 181 -3.75 1.82 -11.77
C ASP A 181 -2.97 2.87 -10.94
N SER A 182 -1.69 3.09 -11.25
CA SER A 182 -0.82 4.02 -10.51
C SER A 182 -1.32 5.48 -10.56
N ALA A 183 -2.10 5.84 -11.57
CA ALA A 183 -2.66 7.17 -11.75
C ALA A 183 -4.05 7.33 -11.10
N CYS A 184 -4.48 6.37 -10.30
CA CYS A 184 -5.84 6.29 -9.74
C CYS A 184 -6.94 6.20 -10.80
N THR A 185 -6.62 5.66 -11.98
CA THR A 185 -7.61 5.38 -13.02
C THR A 185 -8.22 4.02 -12.76
N ARG A 186 -9.56 3.94 -12.71
CA ARG A 186 -10.25 2.66 -12.66
C ARG A 186 -10.15 1.93 -14.00
N ILE A 187 -9.50 0.78 -14.01
CA ILE A 187 -9.32 -0.06 -15.20
C ILE A 187 -10.32 -1.23 -15.27
N TRP A 188 -10.97 -1.55 -14.16
CA TRP A 188 -11.96 -2.63 -14.06
C TRP A 188 -12.94 -2.44 -12.89
N SER A 189 -14.15 -2.99 -13.05
CA SER A 189 -15.18 -3.14 -12.01
C SER A 189 -15.85 -4.50 -12.17
N HIS A 190 -16.21 -5.14 -11.05
CA HIS A 190 -16.89 -6.45 -11.05
C HIS A 190 -18.23 -6.48 -11.82
N ASP A 191 -18.91 -5.34 -11.94
CA ASP A 191 -20.19 -5.18 -12.64
C ASP A 191 -20.04 -4.66 -14.09
N GLY A 192 -18.80 -4.47 -14.57
CA GLY A 192 -18.53 -3.92 -15.89
C GLY A 192 -18.79 -2.42 -16.06
N SER A 193 -19.17 -1.70 -15.00
CA SER A 193 -19.40 -0.25 -15.09
C SER A 193 -18.10 0.53 -15.35
N THR A 194 -18.18 1.56 -16.20
CA THR A 194 -17.07 2.46 -16.53
C THR A 194 -16.99 3.64 -15.58
N ALA A 195 -15.78 4.18 -15.38
CA ALA A 195 -15.59 5.34 -14.52
C ALA A 195 -16.35 6.54 -15.09
N PRO A 196 -16.96 7.39 -14.25
CA PRO A 196 -17.49 8.67 -14.71
C PRO A 196 -16.37 9.51 -15.35
N PRO A 197 -16.65 10.27 -16.44
CA PRO A 197 -15.65 11.17 -17.01
C PRO A 197 -15.21 12.23 -15.99
N GLY A 198 -13.90 12.30 -15.68
CA GLY A 198 -13.32 13.32 -14.78
C GLY A 198 -12.19 12.79 -13.91
N VAL A 199 -11.30 13.67 -13.44
CA VAL A 199 -10.18 13.30 -12.55
C VAL A 199 -10.75 12.79 -11.23
N VAL A 200 -10.66 11.47 -11.06
CA VAL A 200 -11.23 10.74 -9.92
C VAL A 200 -10.58 11.15 -8.60
N ALA A 201 -9.37 11.72 -8.61
CA ALA A 201 -8.57 12.07 -7.43
C ALA A 201 -9.29 12.92 -6.36
N ASN A 202 -10.21 13.82 -6.76
CA ASN A 202 -11.00 14.66 -5.84
C ASN A 202 -12.48 14.26 -5.76
N SER A 203 -12.90 13.25 -6.52
CA SER A 203 -14.29 12.79 -6.49
C SER A 203 -14.51 11.93 -5.25
N THR A 204 -15.55 12.24 -4.48
CA THR A 204 -16.15 11.33 -3.49
C THR A 204 -16.83 10.15 -4.16
N TYR A 205 -16.94 10.15 -5.49
CA TYR A 205 -17.48 9.05 -6.27
C TYR A 205 -16.50 7.90 -6.42
N GLU A 206 -15.22 8.09 -6.08
CA GLU A 206 -14.46 6.95 -5.57
C GLU A 206 -13.86 7.20 -4.17
N PRO A 207 -13.85 6.27 -3.19
CA PRO A 207 -13.87 4.83 -3.36
C PRO A 207 -15.02 4.39 -4.21
#